data_AF-A0A6I3LXU3-F1
#
_entry.id   AF-A0A6I3LXU3-F1
#
_cell.length_a   1.000
_cell.length_b   1.000
_cell.length_c   1.000
_cell.angle_alpha   90.00
_cell.angle_beta   90.00
_cell.angle_gamma   90.00
#
_symmetry.space_group_name_H-M   'P 1'
#
loop_
_entity.id
_entity.type
_entity.pdbx_description
1 polymer ?
#
loop_
_entity_poly.entity_id
_entity_poly.type
_entity_poly.pdbx_seq_one_letter_code
_entity_poly.pdbx_strand_id
1 'polypeptide(L)'
;MKIKSIFALIFLLLICTFCGKDSQNKKLKKQHSLTIEVQNAVDSLSLIDEIRLRGTKRFDDLLKVASNQDLVFLTKNKNPNIRCYAFNGLIINKYPELKNVFFEHLKDTSVIQTRYECTGERTTVMNFMLNYFHPKNIGVKNKFSEVEYNKYNKIAESYKKNIKPEKIENYEEEIKKLQNNDLEYFQDYYWADSKDEDFEVKRKLIKKNIEFVKYEEMVLATAYFEVNGCNSHFPNIERRNDTIILKYQMRRKYPCDEKHRIIEKINFVIFDPYVTKIKAVIAE
;
A
#
# COMPACT_ATOMS: atom_id res chain seq x y z
N MET A 1 41.22 6.41 -70.24
CA MET A 1 41.28 7.45 -69.18
C MET A 1 39.93 8.17 -68.92
N LYS A 2 38.75 7.57 -69.16
CA LYS A 2 37.44 8.28 -69.05
C LYS A 2 36.44 7.73 -68.02
N ILE A 3 36.69 6.54 -67.44
CA ILE A 3 35.71 5.90 -66.54
C ILE A 3 35.86 6.37 -65.08
N LYS A 4 37.08 6.72 -64.64
CA LYS A 4 37.31 7.19 -63.26
C LYS A 4 36.68 8.56 -62.96
N SER A 5 36.54 9.45 -63.95
CA SER A 5 35.89 10.75 -63.77
C SER A 5 34.37 10.66 -63.66
N ILE A 6 33.74 9.66 -64.29
CA ILE A 6 32.28 9.49 -64.24
C ILE A 6 31.86 9.00 -62.84
N PHE A 7 32.63 8.09 -62.25
CA PHE A 7 32.39 7.63 -60.87
C PHE A 7 32.54 8.74 -59.84
N ALA A 8 33.53 9.63 -60.00
CA ALA A 8 33.72 10.76 -59.11
C ALA A 8 32.52 11.74 -59.16
N LEU A 9 31.95 11.97 -60.34
CA LEU A 9 30.81 12.87 -60.51
C LEU A 9 29.51 12.30 -59.91
N ILE A 10 29.27 10.99 -60.08
CA ILE A 10 28.09 10.31 -59.50
C ILE A 10 28.20 10.26 -57.97
N PHE A 11 29.40 10.05 -57.44
CA PHE A 11 29.63 10.06 -55.99
C PHE A 11 29.44 11.45 -55.38
N LEU A 12 29.86 12.52 -56.08
CA LEU A 12 29.62 13.91 -55.65
C LEU A 12 28.12 14.26 -55.66
N LEU A 13 27.37 13.82 -56.67
CA LEU A 13 25.93 14.03 -56.77
C LEU A 13 25.14 13.30 -55.65
N LEU A 14 25.61 12.13 -55.22
CA LEU A 14 25.02 11.40 -54.08
C LEU A 14 25.31 12.04 -52.73
N ILE A 15 26.44 12.74 -52.56
CA ILE A 15 26.73 13.47 -51.31
C ILE A 15 25.86 14.74 -51.22
N CYS A 16 25.55 15.39 -52.35
CA CYS A 16 24.72 16.60 -52.36
C CYS A 16 23.22 16.34 -52.11
N THR A 17 22.71 15.12 -52.30
CA THR A 17 21.30 14.78 -52.00
C THR A 17 21.08 14.35 -50.55
N PHE A 18 22.14 14.06 -49.79
CA PHE A 18 22.04 13.71 -48.36
C PHE A 18 22.08 14.89 -47.39
N CYS A 19 22.15 16.14 -47.90
CA CYS A 19 22.02 17.35 -47.09
C CYS A 19 20.65 18.03 -47.29
N GLY A 20 19.62 17.24 -47.55
CA GLY A 20 18.22 17.67 -47.60
C GLY A 20 17.70 17.98 -46.19
N LYS A 21 17.75 19.26 -45.82
CA LYS A 21 16.79 19.98 -44.96
C LYS A 21 15.86 19.11 -44.10
N ASP A 22 16.37 18.66 -42.94
CA ASP A 22 15.54 18.46 -41.75
C ASP A 22 15.65 19.71 -40.86
N SER A 23 15.19 20.83 -41.41
CA SER A 23 14.93 22.07 -40.66
C SER A 23 13.42 22.20 -40.46
N GLN A 24 12.81 21.21 -39.83
CA GLN A 24 11.51 21.36 -39.19
C GLN A 24 11.66 21.08 -37.69
N ASN A 25 11.69 22.18 -36.93
CA ASN A 25 11.23 22.23 -35.54
C ASN A 25 11.71 21.08 -34.63
N LYS A 26 13.01 21.01 -34.35
CA LYS A 26 13.43 20.71 -32.97
C LYS A 26 13.02 21.90 -32.10
N LYS A 27 11.71 22.00 -31.81
CA LYS A 27 11.27 22.65 -30.56
C LYS A 27 12.05 21.91 -29.48
N LEU A 28 13.09 22.54 -28.95
CA LEU A 28 13.65 22.13 -27.67
C LEU A 28 12.43 22.01 -26.75
N LYS A 29 12.03 20.77 -26.42
CA LYS A 29 11.02 20.53 -25.40
C LYS A 29 11.64 21.12 -24.15
N LYS A 30 11.21 22.34 -23.81
CA LYS A 30 11.64 23.04 -22.60
C LYS A 30 11.40 22.04 -21.47
N GLN A 31 12.48 21.63 -20.82
CA GLN A 31 12.41 20.67 -19.74
C GLN A 31 11.47 21.26 -18.70
N HIS A 32 10.36 20.57 -18.42
CA HIS A 32 9.40 21.03 -17.43
C HIS A 32 10.12 21.09 -16.08
N SER A 33 10.17 22.27 -15.50
CA SER A 33 10.80 22.51 -14.20
C SER A 33 9.71 22.89 -13.20
N LEU A 34 9.70 22.21 -12.06
CA LEU A 34 8.78 22.55 -10.97
C LEU A 34 9.10 23.93 -10.42
N THR A 35 8.06 24.66 -10.00
CA THR A 35 8.25 25.88 -9.22
C THR A 35 8.81 25.53 -7.84
N ILE A 36 9.40 26.50 -7.15
CA ILE A 36 9.92 26.31 -5.78
C ILE A 36 8.81 25.85 -4.83
N GLU A 37 7.60 26.38 -4.99
CA GLU A 37 6.44 26.02 -4.17
C GLU A 37 6.03 24.56 -4.36
N VAL A 38 5.99 24.09 -5.61
CA VAL A 38 5.69 22.68 -5.91
C VAL A 38 6.80 21.77 -5.39
N GLN A 39 8.06 22.16 -5.55
CA GLN A 39 9.19 21.39 -5.03
C GLN A 39 9.14 21.27 -3.50
N ASN A 40 8.86 22.35 -2.79
CA ASN A 40 8.72 22.34 -1.33
C ASN A 40 7.58 21.41 -0.86
N ALA A 41 6.46 21.38 -1.59
CA ALA A 41 5.35 20.47 -1.29
C ALA A 41 5.75 18.99 -1.52
N VAL A 42 6.49 18.72 -2.59
CA VAL A 42 7.03 17.37 -2.91
C VAL A 42 8.04 16.92 -1.87
N ASP A 43 8.95 17.79 -1.44
CA ASP A 43 9.96 17.49 -0.43
C ASP A 43 9.28 17.14 0.91
N SER A 44 8.25 17.92 1.29
CA SER A 44 7.44 17.65 2.48
C SER A 44 6.71 16.30 2.41
N LEU A 45 6.12 15.96 1.26
CA LEU A 45 5.47 14.66 1.04
C LEU A 45 6.45 13.49 1.01
N SER A 46 7.69 13.72 0.57
CA SER A 46 8.72 12.68 0.48
C SER A 46 9.19 12.17 1.84
N LEU A 47 8.86 12.89 2.92
CA LEU A 47 9.12 12.49 4.31
C LEU A 47 8.09 11.47 4.85
N ILE A 48 7.09 11.09 4.05
CA ILE A 48 6.05 10.14 4.46
C ILE A 48 6.28 8.80 3.76
N ASP A 49 6.47 7.76 4.56
CA ASP A 49 6.70 6.39 4.07
C ASP A 49 5.38 5.71 3.61
N GLU A 50 4.23 6.18 4.12
CA GLU A 50 2.90 5.68 3.78
C GLU A 50 2.06 6.66 2.94
N ILE A 51 1.28 6.12 2.01
CA ILE A 51 0.31 6.88 1.24
C ILE A 51 -1.01 6.98 1.99
N ARG A 52 -1.39 8.22 2.34
CA ARG A 52 -2.69 8.57 2.93
C ARG A 52 -3.48 9.42 1.94
N LEU A 53 -4.50 8.83 1.33
CA LEU A 53 -5.19 9.40 0.15
C LEU A 53 -6.13 10.56 0.45
N ARG A 54 -6.47 10.80 1.72
CA ARG A 54 -7.30 11.92 2.15
C ARG A 54 -6.81 12.47 3.47
N GLY A 55 -7.02 13.78 3.65
CA GLY A 55 -6.92 14.44 4.95
C GLY A 55 -5.50 14.70 5.46
N THR A 56 -4.47 14.56 4.62
CA THR A 56 -3.13 15.02 5.00
C THR A 56 -2.91 16.44 4.48
N LYS A 57 -2.57 17.34 5.39
CA LYS A 57 -2.22 18.73 5.07
C LYS A 57 -1.17 18.82 3.95
N ARG A 58 -0.18 17.93 3.95
CA ARG A 58 0.90 17.89 2.95
C ARG A 58 0.40 17.59 1.54
N PHE A 59 -0.54 16.65 1.40
CA PHE A 59 -1.14 16.35 0.11
C PHE A 59 -2.04 17.48 -0.36
N ASP A 60 -2.82 18.07 0.55
CA ASP A 60 -3.64 19.25 0.24
C ASP A 60 -2.77 20.44 -0.19
N ASP A 61 -1.60 20.63 0.43
CA ASP A 61 -0.66 21.69 0.07
C ASP A 61 -0.07 21.47 -1.33
N LEU A 62 0.25 20.23 -1.73
CA LEU A 62 0.61 19.92 -3.12
C LEU A 62 -0.51 20.28 -4.09
N LEU A 63 -1.76 19.91 -3.79
CA LEU A 63 -2.90 20.16 -4.68
C LEU A 63 -3.23 21.64 -4.85
N LYS A 64 -2.89 22.48 -3.86
CA LYS A 64 -3.09 23.94 -3.95
C LYS A 64 -2.12 24.61 -4.94
N VAL A 65 -0.90 24.10 -5.06
CA VAL A 65 0.18 24.76 -5.82
C VAL A 65 0.52 24.08 -7.14
N ALA A 66 0.25 22.78 -7.28
CA ALA A 66 0.60 22.02 -8.47
C ALA A 66 -0.45 22.15 -9.58
N SER A 67 -0.01 22.46 -10.80
CA SER A 67 -0.83 22.35 -12.00
C SER A 67 -0.97 20.89 -12.46
N ASN A 68 -1.91 20.61 -13.36
CA ASN A 68 -1.99 19.28 -13.99
C ASN A 68 -0.70 18.88 -14.72
N GLN A 69 0.03 19.85 -15.30
CA GLN A 69 1.31 19.56 -15.96
C GLN A 69 2.39 19.17 -14.94
N ASP A 70 2.41 19.82 -13.78
CA ASP A 70 3.29 19.44 -12.67
C ASP A 70 2.95 18.04 -12.16
N LEU A 71 1.67 17.74 -11.97
CA LEU A 71 1.23 16.42 -11.51
C LEU A 71 1.58 15.31 -12.53
N VAL A 72 1.40 15.54 -13.83
CA VAL A 72 1.85 14.60 -14.89
C VAL A 72 3.36 14.44 -14.88
N PHE A 73 4.13 15.51 -14.66
CA PHE A 73 5.58 15.41 -14.53
C PHE A 73 5.96 14.60 -13.28
N LEU A 74 5.27 14.82 -12.16
CA LEU A 74 5.52 14.16 -10.88
C LEU A 74 5.14 12.67 -10.87
N THR A 75 4.27 12.20 -11.77
CA THR A 75 4.07 10.75 -11.93
C THR A 75 5.34 10.04 -12.39
N LYS A 76 6.37 10.76 -12.88
CA LYS A 76 7.67 10.20 -13.28
C LYS A 76 8.75 10.33 -12.19
N ASN A 77 8.39 10.79 -10.99
CA ASN A 77 9.32 10.99 -9.89
C ASN A 77 9.98 9.67 -9.46
N LYS A 78 11.25 9.72 -9.02
CA LYS A 78 11.99 8.56 -8.51
C LYS A 78 11.32 7.94 -7.29
N ASN A 79 10.73 8.75 -6.41
CA ASN A 79 10.01 8.29 -5.23
C ASN A 79 8.62 7.75 -5.64
N PRO A 80 8.31 6.46 -5.39
CA PRO A 80 7.02 5.87 -5.78
C PRO A 80 5.81 6.48 -5.06
N ASN A 81 5.97 6.95 -3.81
CA ASN A 81 4.89 7.63 -3.07
C ASN A 81 4.49 8.93 -3.78
N ILE A 82 5.46 9.70 -4.26
CA ILE A 82 5.22 10.93 -5.03
C ILE A 82 4.47 10.63 -6.33
N ARG A 83 4.81 9.52 -7.03
CA ARG A 83 4.10 9.12 -8.25
C ARG A 83 2.61 8.87 -7.97
N CYS A 84 2.32 8.16 -6.89
CA CYS A 84 0.97 7.83 -6.47
C CYS A 84 0.17 9.03 -5.95
N TYR A 85 0.79 9.94 -5.17
CA TYR A 85 0.16 11.21 -4.78
C TYR A 85 -0.17 12.06 -6.01
N ALA A 86 0.77 12.19 -6.95
CA ALA A 86 0.56 12.95 -8.17
C ALA A 86 -0.58 12.37 -9.01
N PHE A 87 -0.62 11.04 -9.15
CA PHE A 87 -1.71 10.35 -9.83
C PHE A 87 -3.07 10.57 -9.15
N ASN A 88 -3.14 10.49 -7.81
CA ASN A 88 -4.35 10.79 -7.05
C ASN A 88 -4.80 12.24 -7.25
N GLY A 89 -3.85 13.19 -7.32
CA GLY A 89 -4.13 14.58 -7.64
C GLY A 89 -4.76 14.76 -9.03
N LEU A 90 -4.27 14.04 -10.04
CA LEU A 90 -4.87 14.04 -11.39
C LEU A 90 -6.30 13.50 -11.39
N ILE A 91 -6.62 12.54 -10.52
CA ILE A 91 -7.99 12.02 -10.35
C ILE A 91 -8.91 13.07 -9.77
N ILE A 92 -8.47 13.74 -8.69
CA ILE A 92 -9.23 14.82 -8.04
C ILE A 92 -9.50 15.96 -9.04
N ASN A 93 -8.49 16.30 -9.85
CA ASN A 93 -8.58 17.33 -10.89
C ASN A 93 -9.34 16.87 -12.15
N LYS A 94 -9.85 15.62 -12.18
CA LYS A 94 -10.58 15.02 -13.31
C LYS A 94 -9.79 15.10 -14.62
N TYR A 95 -8.48 14.87 -14.56
CA TYR A 95 -7.59 14.99 -15.72
C TYR A 95 -8.04 14.03 -16.86
N PRO A 96 -8.24 14.54 -18.09
CA PRO A 96 -8.84 13.75 -19.17
C PRO A 96 -7.95 12.62 -19.66
N GLU A 97 -6.63 12.77 -19.61
CA GLU A 97 -5.67 11.78 -20.11
C GLU A 97 -5.14 10.83 -19.04
N LEU A 98 -5.90 10.64 -17.95
CA LEU A 98 -5.50 9.78 -16.82
C LEU A 98 -5.12 8.35 -17.25
N LYS A 99 -5.81 7.78 -18.25
CA LYS A 99 -5.50 6.44 -18.80
C LYS A 99 -4.11 6.41 -19.45
N ASN A 100 -3.69 7.47 -20.14
CA ASN A 100 -2.36 7.55 -20.75
C ASN A 100 -1.28 7.52 -19.68
N VAL A 101 -1.47 8.28 -18.60
CA VAL A 101 -0.57 8.27 -17.44
C VAL A 101 -0.47 6.86 -16.85
N PHE A 102 -1.60 6.18 -16.61
CA PHE A 102 -1.59 4.79 -16.14
C PHE A 102 -0.83 3.84 -17.07
N PHE A 103 -1.01 3.98 -18.40
CA PHE A 103 -0.31 3.12 -19.36
C PHE A 103 1.21 3.27 -19.34
N GLU A 104 1.73 4.45 -18.98
CA GLU A 104 3.16 4.65 -18.76
C GLU A 104 3.70 3.86 -17.54
N HIS A 105 2.83 3.48 -16.60
CA HIS A 105 3.18 2.77 -15.35
C HIS A 105 2.83 1.27 -15.33
N LEU A 106 2.48 0.66 -16.47
CA LEU A 106 2.12 -0.78 -16.54
C LEU A 106 3.21 -1.74 -16.05
N LYS A 107 4.46 -1.28 -16.01
CA LYS A 107 5.63 -2.07 -15.55
C LYS A 107 6.20 -1.56 -14.23
N ASP A 108 5.53 -0.63 -13.56
CA ASP A 108 6.01 -0.07 -12.30
C ASP A 108 5.75 -1.03 -11.13
N THR A 109 6.76 -1.85 -10.83
CA THR A 109 6.73 -2.84 -9.75
C THR A 109 7.19 -2.27 -8.41
N SER A 110 7.40 -0.95 -8.32
CA SER A 110 7.85 -0.33 -7.06
C SER A 110 6.79 -0.54 -5.99
N VAL A 111 7.22 -0.98 -4.81
CA VAL A 111 6.33 -1.24 -3.68
C VAL A 111 6.11 0.06 -2.90
N ILE A 112 4.86 0.28 -2.51
CA ILE A 112 4.43 1.35 -1.64
C ILE A 112 3.62 0.77 -0.49
N GLN A 113 3.59 1.49 0.63
CA GLN A 113 2.70 1.22 1.74
C GLN A 113 1.51 2.17 1.62
N THR A 114 0.29 1.65 1.52
CA THR A 114 -0.92 2.47 1.58
C THR A 114 -1.59 2.29 2.93
N ARG A 115 -2.13 3.37 3.48
CA ARG A 115 -2.93 3.31 4.71
C ARG A 115 -4.33 3.83 4.45
N TYR A 116 -5.31 2.96 4.65
CA TYR A 116 -6.71 3.32 4.70
C TYR A 116 -7.19 3.17 6.13
N GLU A 117 -7.49 4.30 6.78
CA GLU A 117 -7.80 4.35 8.22
C GLU A 117 -6.73 3.61 9.03
N CYS A 118 -7.09 2.48 9.63
CA CYS A 118 -6.24 1.69 10.52
C CYS A 118 -5.60 0.49 9.81
N THR A 119 -5.88 0.29 8.51
CA THR A 119 -5.35 -0.82 7.71
C THR A 119 -4.23 -0.35 6.80
N GLY A 120 -3.08 -1.01 6.91
CA GLY A 120 -1.94 -0.84 6.02
C GLY A 120 -1.87 -1.98 5.01
N GLU A 121 -1.68 -1.67 3.72
CA GLU A 121 -1.42 -2.67 2.67
C GLU A 121 -0.16 -2.30 1.88
N ARG A 122 0.73 -3.28 1.69
CA ARG A 122 1.81 -3.18 0.71
C ARG A 122 1.27 -3.53 -0.67
N THR A 123 1.42 -2.61 -1.61
CA THR A 123 0.96 -2.78 -2.98
C THR A 123 2.00 -2.22 -3.95
N THR A 124 1.87 -2.51 -5.25
CA THR A 124 2.73 -1.87 -6.26
C THR A 124 2.10 -0.56 -6.74
N VAL A 125 2.92 0.36 -7.25
CA VAL A 125 2.45 1.60 -7.91
C VAL A 125 1.44 1.27 -9.02
N MET A 126 1.74 0.26 -9.85
CA MET A 126 0.82 -0.18 -10.90
C MET A 126 -0.54 -0.62 -10.34
N ASN A 127 -0.55 -1.45 -9.31
CA ASN A 127 -1.79 -1.96 -8.72
C ASN A 127 -2.58 -0.84 -8.04
N PHE A 128 -1.89 0.06 -7.34
CA PHE A 128 -2.49 1.26 -6.76
C PHE A 128 -3.20 2.12 -7.81
N MET A 129 -2.55 2.41 -8.94
CA MET A 129 -3.16 3.22 -10.01
C MET A 129 -4.32 2.48 -10.66
N LEU A 130 -4.20 1.16 -10.88
CA LEU A 130 -5.25 0.33 -11.47
C LEU A 130 -6.54 0.39 -10.66
N ASN A 131 -6.47 0.38 -9.32
CA ASN A 131 -7.64 0.38 -8.44
C ASN A 131 -8.62 1.51 -8.73
N TYR A 132 -8.16 2.66 -9.20
CA TYR A 132 -9.04 3.79 -9.54
C TYR A 132 -9.88 3.56 -10.80
N PHE A 133 -9.46 2.67 -11.69
CA PHE A 133 -10.18 2.33 -12.91
C PHE A 133 -11.17 1.17 -12.74
N HIS A 134 -11.34 0.66 -11.52
CA HIS A 134 -12.24 -0.46 -11.24
C HIS A 134 -13.67 -0.15 -11.72
N PRO A 135 -14.34 -1.07 -12.45
CA PRO A 135 -15.64 -0.80 -13.08
C PRO A 135 -16.72 -0.41 -12.06
N LYS A 136 -16.61 -0.92 -10.82
CA LYS A 136 -17.55 -0.63 -9.72
C LYS A 136 -17.24 0.67 -8.95
N ASN A 137 -16.16 1.38 -9.22
CA ASN A 137 -15.83 2.61 -8.48
C ASN A 137 -16.88 3.70 -8.72
N ILE A 138 -17.57 4.14 -7.69
CA ILE A 138 -18.57 5.21 -7.81
C ILE A 138 -17.84 6.56 -7.96
N GLY A 139 -18.31 7.42 -8.86
CA GLY A 139 -17.79 8.79 -9.01
C GLY A 139 -16.55 8.99 -9.91
N VAL A 140 -15.93 7.91 -10.41
CA VAL A 140 -14.80 8.01 -11.37
C VAL A 140 -15.34 7.93 -12.81
N LYS A 141 -15.04 8.93 -13.65
CA LYS A 141 -15.47 8.96 -15.06
C LYS A 141 -14.65 8.03 -15.96
N ASN A 142 -13.37 7.82 -15.65
CA ASN A 142 -12.42 7.18 -16.56
C ASN A 142 -12.32 5.65 -16.42
N LYS A 143 -13.37 4.96 -15.97
CA LYS A 143 -13.30 3.52 -15.65
C LYS A 143 -12.91 2.66 -16.86
N PHE A 144 -12.37 1.48 -16.56
CA PHE A 144 -12.25 0.42 -17.55
C PHE A 144 -13.55 -0.38 -17.64
N SER A 145 -13.77 -1.02 -18.79
CA SER A 145 -14.73 -2.12 -18.85
C SER A 145 -14.25 -3.27 -17.97
N GLU A 146 -15.14 -4.18 -17.58
CA GLU A 146 -14.75 -5.35 -16.79
C GLU A 146 -13.69 -6.21 -17.49
N VAL A 147 -13.83 -6.38 -18.81
CA VAL A 147 -12.85 -7.11 -19.64
C VAL A 147 -11.49 -6.41 -19.64
N GLU A 148 -11.48 -5.08 -19.81
CA GLU A 148 -10.23 -4.30 -19.83
C GLU A 148 -9.56 -4.26 -18.45
N TYR A 149 -10.34 -4.10 -17.38
CA TYR A 149 -9.85 -4.13 -16.01
C TYR A 149 -9.22 -5.49 -15.69
N ASN A 150 -9.91 -6.60 -15.98
CA ASN A 150 -9.43 -7.95 -15.71
C ASN A 150 -8.12 -8.27 -16.43
N LYS A 151 -7.92 -7.75 -17.65
CA LYS A 151 -6.66 -7.86 -18.38
C LYS A 151 -5.50 -7.27 -17.58
N TYR A 152 -5.64 -6.05 -17.07
CA TYR A 152 -4.59 -5.38 -16.32
C TYR A 152 -4.45 -5.91 -14.88
N ASN A 153 -5.56 -6.32 -14.26
CA ASN A 153 -5.55 -6.90 -12.93
C ASN A 153 -4.72 -8.18 -12.88
N LYS A 154 -4.81 -9.03 -13.92
CA LYS A 154 -3.97 -10.24 -14.03
C LYS A 154 -2.47 -9.91 -14.01
N ILE A 155 -2.07 -8.79 -14.61
CA ILE A 155 -0.67 -8.33 -14.61
C ILE A 155 -0.31 -7.81 -13.20
N ALA A 156 -1.15 -6.97 -12.60
CA ALA A 156 -0.92 -6.41 -11.27
C ALA A 156 -0.79 -7.50 -10.20
N GLU A 157 -1.64 -8.52 -10.23
CA GLU A 157 -1.59 -9.69 -9.34
C GLU A 157 -0.29 -10.48 -9.48
N SER A 158 0.28 -10.55 -10.69
CA SER A 158 1.57 -11.23 -10.90
C SER A 158 2.72 -10.50 -10.18
N TYR A 159 2.63 -9.18 -10.05
CA TYR A 159 3.62 -8.39 -9.31
C TYR A 159 3.39 -8.48 -7.80
N LYS A 160 2.13 -8.52 -7.34
CA LYS A 160 1.79 -8.64 -5.92
C LYS A 160 2.38 -9.90 -5.28
N LYS A 161 2.40 -11.02 -6.00
CA LYS A 161 3.02 -12.28 -5.56
C LYS A 161 4.51 -12.19 -5.22
N ASN A 162 5.20 -11.18 -5.76
CA ASN A 162 6.63 -10.97 -5.52
C ASN A 162 6.91 -10.00 -4.36
N ILE A 163 5.86 -9.39 -3.77
CA ILE A 163 6.00 -8.60 -2.55
C ILE A 163 6.24 -9.57 -1.41
N LYS A 164 7.51 -9.70 -1.01
CA LYS A 164 7.85 -10.48 0.19
C LYS A 164 7.38 -9.72 1.42
N PRO A 165 6.74 -10.39 2.40
CA PRO A 165 6.59 -9.81 3.72
C PRO A 165 8.00 -9.54 4.27
N GLU A 166 8.22 -8.33 4.78
CA GLU A 166 9.52 -7.94 5.33
C GLU A 166 9.76 -8.73 6.61
N LYS A 167 10.83 -9.51 6.61
CA LYS A 167 11.18 -10.40 7.71
C LYS A 167 12.19 -9.67 8.58
N ILE A 168 11.83 -9.35 9.83
CA ILE A 168 12.73 -8.67 10.76
C ILE A 168 13.81 -9.65 11.21
N GLU A 169 15.07 -9.38 10.84
CA GLU A 169 16.23 -10.22 11.20
C GLU A 169 16.80 -9.89 12.58
N ASN A 170 16.63 -8.66 13.08
CA ASN A 170 17.11 -8.25 14.40
C ASN A 170 16.09 -7.36 15.15
N TYR A 171 15.27 -8.03 15.94
CA TYR A 171 14.13 -7.48 16.69
C TYR A 171 14.53 -6.39 17.72
N GLU A 172 15.67 -6.53 18.39
CA GLU A 172 16.05 -5.65 19.52
C GLU A 172 16.62 -4.29 19.08
N GLU A 173 17.29 -4.22 17.92
CA GLU A 173 17.86 -2.97 17.40
C GLU A 173 16.82 -2.04 16.79
N GLU A 174 15.76 -2.58 16.18
CA GLU A 174 14.67 -1.77 15.64
C GLU A 174 13.76 -1.19 16.73
N ILE A 175 13.61 -1.88 17.86
CA ILE A 175 12.85 -1.39 19.01
C ILE A 175 13.48 -0.12 19.60
N LYS A 176 14.82 0.00 19.57
CA LYS A 176 15.54 1.18 20.08
C LYS A 176 15.29 2.47 19.28
N LYS A 177 14.74 2.39 18.07
CA LYS A 177 14.66 3.53 17.13
C LYS A 177 13.31 4.27 17.12
N LEU A 178 12.29 3.77 17.82
CA LEU A 178 10.91 4.25 17.67
C LEU A 178 10.47 5.05 18.91
N GLN A 179 10.01 6.30 18.70
CA GLN A 179 9.49 7.22 19.71
C GLN A 179 8.02 7.64 19.39
N ASN A 180 7.11 7.52 20.38
CA ASN A 180 5.72 8.06 20.51
C ASN A 180 4.51 7.37 19.78
N ASN A 181 3.28 7.91 19.97
CA ASN A 181 2.07 7.38 20.70
C ASN A 181 0.90 6.67 19.94
N ASP A 182 0.00 6.07 20.77
CA ASP A 182 -1.50 5.88 20.73
C ASP A 182 -2.18 4.59 20.19
N LEU A 183 -2.80 3.79 21.11
CA LEU A 183 -3.37 2.43 20.97
C LEU A 183 -4.81 2.32 20.39
N GLU A 184 -5.12 1.34 19.53
CA GLU A 184 -6.50 1.07 19.01
C GLU A 184 -6.90 -0.45 18.93
N TYR A 185 -8.20 -0.77 19.01
CA TYR A 185 -8.75 -2.13 19.20
C TYR A 185 -9.66 -2.63 18.05
N PHE A 186 -9.56 -3.91 17.65
CA PHE A 186 -10.41 -4.56 16.63
C PHE A 186 -10.74 -6.05 16.95
N GLN A 187 -11.85 -6.59 16.41
CA GLN A 187 -12.31 -7.99 16.63
C GLN A 187 -12.87 -8.62 15.36
N ASP A 188 -12.44 -9.86 15.05
CA ASP A 188 -12.97 -10.71 13.99
C ASP A 188 -13.53 -12.02 14.57
N TYR A 189 -14.64 -12.52 14.04
CA TYR A 189 -15.23 -13.79 14.49
C TYR A 189 -14.93 -14.92 13.49
N TYR A 190 -14.44 -16.05 13.98
CA TYR A 190 -14.32 -17.28 13.20
C TYR A 190 -15.12 -18.38 13.89
N TRP A 191 -16.14 -18.88 13.20
CA TRP A 191 -16.94 -20.01 13.66
C TRP A 191 -16.30 -21.30 13.13
N ALA A 192 -15.89 -22.19 14.02
CA ALA A 192 -15.45 -23.55 13.67
C ALA A 192 -15.95 -24.51 14.76
N ASP A 193 -16.50 -25.64 14.34
CA ASP A 193 -16.93 -26.71 15.25
C ASP A 193 -15.69 -27.43 15.82
N SER A 194 -15.73 -27.80 17.10
CA SER A 194 -14.71 -28.57 17.82
C SER A 194 -14.26 -29.87 17.15
N LYS A 195 -15.03 -30.39 16.19
CA LYS A 195 -14.73 -31.60 15.41
C LYS A 195 -14.06 -31.35 14.06
N ASP A 196 -13.86 -30.08 13.69
CA ASP A 196 -13.24 -29.70 12.43
C ASP A 196 -11.72 -29.93 12.48
N GLU A 197 -11.14 -30.41 11.38
CA GLU A 197 -9.69 -30.57 11.25
C GLU A 197 -8.99 -29.21 11.35
N ASP A 198 -9.66 -28.15 10.87
CA ASP A 198 -9.26 -26.76 11.05
C ASP A 198 -9.24 -26.35 12.54
N PHE A 199 -10.14 -26.89 13.36
CA PHE A 199 -10.18 -26.60 14.80
C PHE A 199 -8.95 -27.17 15.49
N GLU A 200 -8.51 -28.39 15.18
CA GLU A 200 -7.29 -28.97 15.77
C GLU A 200 -6.01 -28.26 15.31
N VAL A 201 -5.94 -27.81 14.06
CA VAL A 201 -4.86 -26.93 13.58
C VAL A 201 -4.85 -25.60 14.33
N LYS A 202 -6.02 -24.97 14.50
CA LYS A 202 -6.18 -23.72 15.26
C LYS A 202 -5.90 -23.91 16.76
N ARG A 203 -6.24 -25.06 17.33
CA ARG A 203 -5.93 -25.43 18.73
C ARG A 203 -4.44 -25.61 18.96
N LYS A 204 -3.70 -26.12 17.97
CA LYS A 204 -2.23 -26.11 18.00
C LYS A 204 -1.66 -24.69 17.96
N LEU A 205 -2.28 -23.77 17.21
CA LEU A 205 -1.92 -22.33 17.21
C LEU A 205 -2.21 -21.66 18.58
N ILE A 206 -3.32 -22.03 19.23
CA ILE A 206 -3.66 -21.59 20.61
C ILE A 206 -2.55 -21.89 21.61
N LYS A 207 -1.74 -22.94 21.45
CA LYS A 207 -0.61 -23.19 22.37
C LYS A 207 0.41 -22.03 22.41
N LYS A 208 0.41 -21.16 21.39
CA LYS A 208 1.23 -19.94 21.37
C LYS A 208 0.50 -18.74 22.00
N ASN A 209 -0.80 -18.83 22.25
CA ASN A 209 -1.77 -17.88 22.83
C ASN A 209 -1.84 -16.49 22.16
N ILE A 210 -0.73 -15.99 21.61
CA ILE A 210 -0.59 -14.67 21.01
C ILE A 210 0.42 -14.73 19.86
N GLU A 211 0.09 -14.12 18.74
CA GLU A 211 0.99 -13.85 17.61
C GLU A 211 1.20 -12.35 17.48
N PHE A 212 2.35 -11.92 16.98
CA PHE A 212 2.66 -10.51 16.78
C PHE A 212 3.14 -10.24 15.36
N VAL A 213 2.63 -9.17 14.75
CA VAL A 213 3.08 -8.64 13.47
C VAL A 213 3.37 -7.16 13.66
N LYS A 214 4.62 -6.73 13.43
CA LYS A 214 5.00 -5.32 13.53
C LYS A 214 4.78 -4.60 12.20
N TYR A 215 4.23 -3.41 12.25
CA TYR A 215 4.05 -2.48 11.13
C TYR A 215 4.59 -1.11 11.55
N GLU A 216 5.76 -0.69 11.07
CA GLU A 216 6.36 0.64 11.38
C GLU A 216 6.24 1.05 12.87
N GLU A 217 5.20 1.80 13.24
CA GLU A 217 4.89 2.31 14.60
C GLU A 217 3.89 1.45 15.42
N MET A 218 3.46 0.30 14.90
CA MET A 218 2.39 -0.54 15.43
C MET A 218 2.84 -1.98 15.62
N VAL A 219 2.29 -2.64 16.63
CA VAL A 219 2.35 -4.09 16.81
C VAL A 219 0.93 -4.64 16.76
N LEU A 220 0.57 -5.33 15.70
CA LEU A 220 -0.64 -6.15 15.67
C LEU A 220 -0.40 -7.39 16.54
N ALA A 221 -1.06 -7.47 17.68
CA ALA A 221 -1.11 -8.65 18.51
C ALA A 221 -2.40 -9.43 18.23
N THR A 222 -2.27 -10.65 17.73
CA THR A 222 -3.40 -11.54 17.52
C THR A 222 -3.46 -12.54 18.67
N ALA A 223 -4.47 -12.44 19.54
CA ALA A 223 -4.70 -13.43 20.59
C ALA A 223 -5.75 -14.45 20.14
N TYR A 224 -5.59 -15.69 20.59
CA TYR A 224 -6.53 -16.77 20.31
C TYR A 224 -7.11 -17.29 21.63
N PHE A 225 -8.44 -17.31 21.74
CA PHE A 225 -9.15 -17.75 22.94
C PHE A 225 -10.02 -18.97 22.62
N GLU A 226 -9.80 -20.09 23.33
CA GLU A 226 -10.74 -21.22 23.33
C GLU A 226 -11.87 -20.90 24.31
N VAL A 227 -13.08 -20.69 23.81
CA VAL A 227 -14.21 -20.19 24.61
C VAL A 227 -15.44 -21.05 24.37
N ASN A 228 -16.37 -21.04 25.33
CA ASN A 228 -17.64 -21.72 25.13
C ASN A 228 -18.60 -20.80 24.35
N GLY A 229 -18.98 -21.17 23.13
CA GLY A 229 -19.85 -20.36 22.26
C GLY A 229 -21.25 -20.11 22.84
N CYS A 230 -21.68 -20.89 23.84
CA CYS A 230 -22.92 -20.63 24.58
C CYS A 230 -22.81 -19.44 25.54
N ASN A 231 -21.60 -19.05 25.94
CA ASN A 231 -21.35 -17.97 26.90
C ASN A 231 -21.14 -16.65 26.17
N SER A 232 -21.71 -15.58 26.71
CA SER A 232 -21.39 -14.23 26.26
C SER A 232 -20.04 -13.83 26.82
N HIS A 233 -19.09 -13.58 25.93
CA HIS A 233 -17.78 -13.08 26.29
C HIS A 233 -17.53 -11.72 25.66
N PHE A 234 -16.58 -10.99 26.21
CA PHE A 234 -16.09 -9.76 25.63
C PHE A 234 -14.59 -9.67 25.86
N PRO A 235 -13.82 -9.32 24.83
CA PRO A 235 -12.44 -8.95 25.03
C PRO A 235 -12.38 -7.64 25.81
N ASN A 236 -11.36 -7.53 26.65
CA ASN A 236 -11.05 -6.34 27.40
C ASN A 236 -9.53 -6.18 27.41
N ILE A 237 -9.02 -4.96 27.43
CA ILE A 237 -7.59 -4.70 27.49
C ILE A 237 -7.34 -3.99 28.82
N GLU A 238 -6.46 -4.56 29.64
CA GLU A 238 -6.01 -3.91 30.86
C GLU A 238 -4.52 -3.63 30.76
N ARG A 239 -4.11 -2.38 31.00
CA ARG A 239 -2.70 -2.05 31.16
C ARG A 239 -2.33 -2.07 32.64
N ARG A 240 -1.30 -2.84 33.00
CA ARG A 240 -0.70 -2.86 34.34
C ARG A 240 0.80 -2.59 34.21
N ASN A 241 1.23 -1.38 34.53
CA ASN A 241 2.63 -0.96 34.41
C ASN A 241 3.15 -1.15 32.96
N ASP A 242 4.18 -1.98 32.81
CA ASP A 242 4.83 -2.44 31.57
C ASP A 242 4.14 -3.69 30.99
N THR A 243 2.90 -4.00 31.36
CA THR A 243 2.21 -5.20 30.88
C THR A 243 0.87 -4.82 30.27
N ILE A 244 0.65 -5.19 29.00
CA ILE A 244 -0.68 -5.20 28.39
C ILE A 244 -1.28 -6.58 28.61
N ILE A 245 -2.44 -6.61 29.26
CA ILE A 245 -3.20 -7.82 29.53
C ILE A 245 -4.40 -7.82 28.59
N LEU A 246 -4.35 -8.69 27.59
CA LEU A 246 -5.45 -9.01 26.70
C LEU A 246 -6.37 -9.98 27.44
N LYS A 247 -7.44 -9.45 28.00
CA LYS A 247 -8.44 -10.23 28.72
C LYS A 247 -9.54 -10.69 27.80
N TYR A 248 -10.07 -11.86 28.11
CA TYR A 248 -11.33 -12.32 27.59
C TYR A 248 -12.24 -12.64 28.77
N GLN A 249 -13.25 -11.80 28.99
CA GLN A 249 -14.11 -11.81 30.19
C GLN A 249 -15.47 -12.46 29.89
N MET A 250 -15.91 -13.38 30.75
CA MET A 250 -17.26 -13.95 30.68
C MET A 250 -18.28 -13.01 31.32
N ARG A 251 -19.35 -12.65 30.60
CA ARG A 251 -20.49 -11.90 31.19
C ARG A 251 -21.54 -12.80 31.79
N ARG A 252 -21.81 -13.93 31.13
CA ARG A 252 -22.87 -14.86 31.52
C ARG A 252 -22.42 -16.28 31.24
N LYS A 253 -22.53 -17.11 32.28
CA LYS A 253 -22.23 -18.54 32.21
C LYS A 253 -23.53 -19.30 31.98
N TYR A 254 -23.60 -19.98 30.85
CA TYR A 254 -24.64 -20.93 30.52
C TYR A 254 -24.07 -22.35 30.65
N PRO A 255 -24.83 -23.29 31.24
CA PRO A 255 -24.42 -24.69 31.26
C PRO A 255 -24.42 -25.21 29.83
N CYS A 256 -23.25 -25.56 29.32
CA CYS A 256 -23.06 -25.95 27.93
C CYS A 256 -21.92 -26.97 27.83
N ASP A 257 -22.12 -27.99 26.98
CA ASP A 257 -21.20 -29.12 26.86
C ASP A 257 -19.94 -28.77 26.04
N GLU A 258 -18.95 -29.66 26.07
CA GLU A 258 -17.66 -29.44 25.38
C GLU A 258 -17.77 -29.33 23.85
N LYS A 259 -18.93 -29.67 23.26
CA LYS A 259 -19.16 -29.63 21.81
C LYS A 259 -19.35 -28.22 21.27
N HIS A 260 -19.59 -27.24 22.15
CA HIS A 260 -19.80 -25.85 21.77
C HIS A 260 -18.56 -24.98 21.99
N ARG A 261 -17.36 -25.58 22.13
CA ARG A 261 -16.12 -24.80 22.18
C ARG A 261 -15.83 -24.21 20.80
N ILE A 262 -15.53 -22.92 20.78
CA ILE A 262 -15.11 -22.17 19.60
C ILE A 262 -13.75 -21.54 19.86
N ILE A 263 -13.04 -21.21 18.78
CA ILE A 263 -11.78 -20.46 18.86
C ILE A 263 -12.04 -19.06 18.35
N GLU A 264 -11.94 -18.07 19.23
CA GLU A 264 -12.02 -16.68 18.85
C GLU A 264 -10.63 -16.10 18.61
N LYS A 265 -10.46 -15.44 17.47
CA LYS A 265 -9.24 -14.76 17.06
C LYS A 265 -9.45 -13.27 17.20
N ILE A 266 -8.65 -12.60 18.02
CA ILE A 266 -8.83 -11.18 18.32
C ILE A 266 -7.56 -10.42 17.98
N ASN A 267 -7.72 -9.35 17.22
CA ASN A 267 -6.64 -8.56 16.66
C ASN A 267 -6.52 -7.24 17.41
N PHE A 268 -5.51 -7.13 18.26
CA PHE A 268 -5.21 -5.92 19.02
C PHE A 268 -4.15 -5.11 18.28
N VAL A 269 -4.42 -3.84 18.00
CA VAL A 269 -3.41 -2.96 17.42
C VAL A 269 -2.72 -2.22 18.56
N ILE A 270 -1.52 -2.68 18.87
CA ILE A 270 -0.72 -2.20 19.98
C ILE A 270 0.26 -1.14 19.51
N PHE A 271 -0.06 0.13 19.75
CA PHE A 271 0.82 1.27 19.63
C PHE A 271 1.44 1.57 21.00
N ASP A 272 2.25 0.64 21.52
CA ASP A 272 2.81 0.75 22.87
C ASP A 272 4.33 0.97 22.83
N PRO A 273 4.83 2.15 23.25
CA PRO A 273 6.25 2.52 23.18
C PRO A 273 7.10 1.99 24.36
N TYR A 274 6.57 1.12 25.22
CA TYR A 274 7.31 0.58 26.36
C TYR A 274 7.79 -0.86 26.09
N VAL A 275 8.72 -1.36 26.92
CA VAL A 275 9.07 -2.78 26.99
C VAL A 275 7.88 -3.53 27.58
N THR A 276 6.85 -3.72 26.76
CA THR A 276 5.58 -4.21 27.25
C THR A 276 5.52 -5.72 27.17
N LYS A 277 5.45 -6.37 28.32
CA LYS A 277 5.09 -7.78 28.40
C LYS A 277 3.62 -7.90 28.01
N ILE A 278 3.32 -8.64 26.95
CA ILE A 278 1.93 -8.85 26.55
C ILE A 278 1.50 -10.22 27.08
N LYS A 279 0.41 -10.25 27.82
CA LYS A 279 -0.19 -11.47 28.37
C LYS A 279 -1.62 -11.60 27.90
N ALA A 280 -2.01 -12.79 27.47
CA ALA A 280 -3.40 -13.13 27.23
C ALA A 280 -3.91 -13.90 28.45
N VAL A 281 -5.06 -13.49 28.98
CA VAL A 281 -5.67 -14.11 30.17
C VAL A 281 -7.15 -14.28 29.92
N ILE A 282 -7.67 -15.49 30.12
CA ILE A 282 -9.11 -15.71 30.27
C ILE A 282 -9.44 -15.36 31.72
N ALA A 283 -10.32 -14.38 31.92
CA ALA A 283 -10.78 -13.98 33.23
C ALA A 283 -12.22 -14.48 33.40
N GLU A 284 -12.41 -15.42 34.32
CA GLU A 284 -13.74 -15.92 34.69
C GLU A 284 -14.56 -14.88 35.47
#